data_AF-A0A972HNW5-F1
#
_entry.id   AF-A0A972HNW5-F1
#
_cell.length_a   1.000
_cell.length_b   1.000
_cell.length_c   1.000
_cell.angle_alpha   90.00
_cell.angle_beta   90.00
_cell.angle_gamma   90.00
#
_symmetry.space_group_name_H-M   'P 1'
#
loop_
_entity.id
_entity.type
_entity.pdbx_description
1 polymer ?
#
loop_
_entity_poly.entity_id
_entity_poly.type
_entity_poly.pdbx_seq_one_letter_code
_entity_poly.pdbx_strand_id
1 'polypeptide(L)' 'MKQFACATVVEGCDGVVTGANEDEVLQAAAEHAADAHGMTDVPPEVVDAIRAGITDA' A
#
# COMPACT_ATOMS: atom_id res chain seq x y z
N MET A 1 -2.27 -15.31 -1.43
CA MET A 1 -2.84 -13.95 -1.45
C MET A 1 -2.02 -13.11 -0.50
N LYS A 2 -1.77 -11.86 -0.85
CA LYS A 2 -0.97 -10.91 -0.08
C LYS A 2 -1.84 -9.73 0.31
N GLN A 3 -1.50 -9.08 1.42
CA GLN A 3 -2.17 -7.88 1.89
C GLN A 3 -1.21 -6.88 2.51
N PHE A 4 -1.63 -5.62 2.56
CA PHE A 4 -0.93 -4.54 3.24
C PHE A 4 -1.91 -3.59 3.92
N ALA A 5 -1.61 -3.21 5.16
CA ALA A 5 -2.39 -2.24 5.93
C ALA A 5 -1.77 -0.84 5.83
N CYS A 6 -2.50 0.10 5.23
CA CYS A 6 -2.06 1.46 4.96
C CYS A 6 -1.76 2.27 6.24
N ALA A 7 -2.39 1.91 7.38
CA ALA A 7 -2.10 2.49 8.70
C ALA A 7 -0.62 2.46 9.09
N THR A 8 0.17 1.56 8.50
CA THR A 8 1.61 1.44 8.75
C THR A 8 2.45 2.56 8.14
N VAL A 9 1.93 3.24 7.11
CA VAL A 9 2.63 4.33 6.39
C VAL A 9 1.85 5.65 6.37
N VAL A 10 0.53 5.61 6.59
CA VAL A 10 -0.32 6.79 6.72
C VAL A 10 -1.08 6.70 8.05
N GLU A 11 -0.70 7.54 9.01
CA GLU A 11 -1.37 7.60 10.31
C GLU A 11 -2.86 7.92 10.14
N GLY A 12 -3.73 7.10 10.75
CA GLY A 12 -5.18 7.26 10.66
C GLY A 12 -5.84 6.74 9.39
N CYS A 13 -5.09 6.08 8.48
CA CYS A 13 -5.68 5.40 7.34
C CYS A 13 -6.04 3.95 7.67
N ASP A 14 -7.33 3.61 7.66
CA ASP A 14 -7.83 2.24 7.89
C ASP A 14 -7.82 1.37 6.61
N GLY A 15 -7.23 1.86 5.53
CA GLY A 15 -7.16 1.16 4.25
C GLY A 15 -6.38 -0.15 4.35
N VAL A 16 -6.91 -1.21 3.75
CA VAL A 16 -6.20 -2.47 3.52
C VAL A 16 -6.32 -2.81 2.05
N VAL A 17 -5.20 -3.08 1.42
CA VAL A 17 -5.13 -3.50 0.01
C VAL A 17 -4.67 -4.94 -0.09
N THR A 18 -5.14 -5.65 -1.12
CA THR A 18 -4.82 -7.06 -1.35
C THR A 18 -4.44 -7.32 -2.79
N GLY A 19 -3.59 -8.32 -3.04
CA GLY A 19 -3.18 -8.75 -4.37
C GLY A 19 -2.76 -10.21 -4.39
N ALA A 20 -2.63 -10.81 -5.57
CA ALA A 20 -2.13 -12.18 -5.72
C ALA A 20 -0.65 -12.30 -5.34
N ASN A 21 0.11 -11.22 -5.50
CA ASN A 21 1.54 -11.11 -5.26
C ASN A 21 1.90 -9.69 -4.75
N GLU A 22 3.18 -9.45 -4.47
CA GLU A 22 3.64 -8.16 -3.93
C GLU A 22 3.44 -6.99 -4.92
N ASP A 23 3.66 -7.22 -6.21
CA ASP A 23 3.49 -6.19 -7.24
C ASP A 23 2.04 -5.73 -7.35
N GLU A 24 1.08 -6.65 -7.27
CA GLU A 24 -0.35 -6.32 -7.25
C GLU A 24 -0.75 -5.56 -5.98
N VAL A 25 -0.14 -5.88 -4.83
CA VAL A 25 -0.36 -5.10 -3.59
C VAL A 25 0.21 -3.69 -3.74
N LEU A 26 1.38 -3.52 -4.35
CA LEU A 26 1.97 -2.21 -4.61
C LEU A 26 1.13 -1.37 -5.58
N GLN A 27 0.60 -2.00 -6.63
CA GLN A 27 -0.30 -1.34 -7.56
C GLN A 27 -1.58 -0.87 -6.84
N ALA A 28 -2.21 -1.75 -6.07
CA ALA A 28 -3.41 -1.40 -5.31
C ALA A 28 -3.15 -0.30 -4.26
N ALA A 29 -1.98 -0.32 -3.61
CA ALA A 29 -1.57 0.73 -2.68
C ALA A 29 -1.39 2.09 -3.38
N ALA A 30 -0.81 2.11 -4.59
CA ALA A 30 -0.65 3.32 -5.38
C ALA A 30 -1.99 3.88 -5.88
N GLU A 31 -2.90 3.02 -6.34
CA GLU A 31 -4.27 3.41 -6.71
C GLU A 31 -5.02 4.00 -5.52
N HIS A 32 -4.94 3.35 -4.35
CA HIS A 32 -5.50 3.88 -3.11
C HIS A 32 -4.91 5.23 -2.72
N ALA A 33 -3.58 5.39 -2.80
CA ALA A 33 -2.91 6.64 -2.45
C ALA A 33 -3.33 7.80 -3.37
N ALA A 34 -3.51 7.53 -4.66
CA ALA A 34 -4.03 8.52 -5.61
C ALA A 34 -5.47 8.93 -5.27
N ASP A 35 -6.35 7.97 -5.01
CA ASP A 35 -7.77 8.23 -4.78
C ASP A 35 -8.06 8.85 -3.40
N ALA A 36 -7.46 8.32 -2.33
CA ALA A 36 -7.75 8.71 -0.96
C ALA A 36 -6.92 9.90 -0.47
N HIS A 37 -5.72 10.10 -1.04
CA HIS A 37 -4.76 11.09 -0.56
C HIS A 37 -4.31 12.08 -1.64
N GLY A 38 -4.76 11.93 -2.89
CA GLY A 38 -4.29 12.76 -4.01
C GLY A 38 -2.81 12.55 -4.32
N MET A 39 -2.20 11.47 -3.82
CA MET A 39 -0.79 11.16 -3.95
C MET A 39 -0.58 10.34 -5.24
N THR A 40 -0.36 11.04 -6.35
CA THR A 40 -0.13 10.41 -7.66
C THR A 40 1.31 9.93 -7.87
N ASP A 41 2.23 10.33 -6.98
CA ASP A 41 3.61 9.87 -6.94
C ASP A 41 3.93 9.40 -5.53
N VAL A 42 4.22 8.10 -5.38
CA VAL A 42 4.51 7.47 -4.09
C VAL A 42 6.03 7.47 -3.91
N PRO A 43 6.57 8.17 -2.89
CA PRO A 43 8.01 8.26 -2.70
C PRO A 43 8.66 6.87 -2.54
N PRO A 44 9.90 6.65 -3.03
CA PRO A 44 10.57 5.35 -2.97
C PRO A 44 10.64 4.76 -1.55
N GLU A 45 10.85 5.59 -0.54
CA GLU A 45 10.89 5.17 0.87
C GLU A 45 9.54 4.63 1.35
N VAL A 46 8.43 5.15 0.82
CA VAL A 46 7.08 4.65 1.12
C VAL A 46 6.86 3.32 0.40
N VAL A 47 7.32 3.18 -0.84
CA VAL A 47 7.28 1.92 -1.58
C VAL A 47 8.03 0.81 -0.82
N ASP A 48 9.22 1.11 -0.31
CA ASP A 48 10.01 0.15 0.45
C ASP A 48 9.36 -0.20 1.81
N ALA A 49 8.74 0.77 2.48
CA ALA A 49 7.95 0.53 3.68
C ALA A 49 6.72 -0.35 3.40
N ILE A 50 6.03 -0.12 2.27
CA ILE A 50 4.91 -0.97 1.84
C ILE A 50 5.40 -2.39 1.65
N ARG A 51 6.46 -2.61 0.85
CA ARG A 51 7.04 -3.95 0.61
C ARG A 51 7.38 -4.68 1.91
N ALA A 52 8.04 -3.99 2.85
CA ALA A 52 8.41 -4.57 4.13
C ALA A 52 7.21 -4.93 5.02
N GLY A 53 6.07 -4.27 4.82
CA GLY A 53 4.82 -4.51 5.55
C GLY A 53 3.87 -5.52 4.88
N ILE A 54 4.20 -6.04 3.68
CA ILE A 54 3.33 -7.02 3.01
C ILE A 54 3.31 -8.34 3.80
N THR A 55 2.12 -8.85 4.04
CA THR A 55 1.89 -10.13 4.73
C THR A 55 1.02 -11.04 3.89
N ASP A 56 0.97 -12.32 4.24
CA ASP A 56 -0.04 -13.22 3.68
C ASP A 56 -1.44 -12.84 4.20
N ALA A 57 -2.44 -12.97 3.33
CA ALA A 57 -3.84 -12.72 3.63
C ALA A 57 -4.57 -13.99 4.09
#